data_AF-A0A9D1LHX6-F1
#
_entry.id   AF-A0A9D1LHX6-F1
#
_cell.length_a   1.000
_cell.length_b   1.000
_cell.length_c   1.000
_cell.angle_alpha   90.00
_cell.angle_beta   90.00
_cell.angle_gamma   90.00
#
_symmetry.space_group_name_H-M   'P 1'
#
loop_
_entity.id
_entity.type
_entity.pdbx_description
1 polymer ?
#
loop_
_entity_poly.entity_id
_entity_poly.type
_entity_poly.pdbx_seq_one_letter_code
_entity_poly.pdbx_strand_id
1 'polypeptide(L)'
;MEDEAIIALFWKRDQEAIRQTDLQYGRRLQRLSRSILNDEEDAKESVNDTYWKAWDTIPPQKPNYFFAYLAKICRYLSLGRLDWNRAQKRSAPIVGLTAELELCIPDRQEENRIQERSLKESLNRFLERLSKEKRCIFLRRYWFGDSIQEIARRYGIGESKVKTTLFRVRGQLRQHLQKEGFSV
;
A
#
# COMPACT_ATOMS: atom_id res chain seq x y z
N MET A 1 17.90 -1.32 16.44
CA MET A 1 18.08 -2.76 16.16
C MET A 1 18.03 -2.95 14.65
N GLU A 2 18.85 -3.83 14.09
CA GLU A 2 18.85 -4.12 12.65
C GLU A 2 17.65 -5.00 12.26
N ASP A 3 17.16 -4.84 11.03
CA ASP A 3 16.01 -5.58 10.48
C ASP A 3 16.15 -7.11 10.70
N GLU A 4 17.35 -7.67 10.49
CA GLU A 4 17.61 -9.10 10.64
C GLU A 4 17.44 -9.61 12.07
N ALA A 5 17.83 -8.81 13.06
CA ALA A 5 17.67 -9.15 14.47
C ALA A 5 16.19 -9.16 14.87
N ILE A 6 15.40 -8.19 14.38
CA ILE A 6 13.94 -8.17 14.61
C ILE A 6 13.28 -9.38 13.95
N ILE A 7 13.65 -9.72 12.71
CA ILE A 7 13.14 -10.91 12.02
C ILE A 7 13.51 -12.19 12.80
N ALA A 8 14.72 -12.28 13.35
CA ALA A 8 15.13 -13.42 14.16
C ALA A 8 14.25 -13.60 15.42
N LEU A 9 13.77 -12.51 16.03
CA LEU A 9 12.83 -12.57 17.15
C LEU A 9 11.48 -13.15 16.72
N PHE A 10 10.94 -12.74 15.55
CA PHE A 10 9.72 -13.36 14.99
C PHE A 10 9.91 -14.86 14.76
N TRP A 11 11.05 -15.27 14.22
CA TRP A 11 11.36 -16.68 13.98
C TRP A 11 11.45 -17.50 15.26
N LYS A 12 11.92 -16.89 16.36
CA LYS A 12 11.95 -17.49 17.69
C LYS A 12 10.61 -17.45 18.41
N ARG A 13 9.58 -16.83 17.83
CA ARG A 13 8.29 -16.55 18.48
C ARG A 13 8.46 -15.79 19.80
N ASP A 14 9.43 -14.87 19.82
CA ASP A 14 9.67 -13.98 20.94
C ASP A 14 8.79 -12.72 20.81
N GLN A 15 7.95 -12.44 21.81
CA GLN A 15 7.03 -11.31 21.83
C GLN A 15 7.74 -9.95 21.70
N GLU A 16 9.01 -9.89 22.08
CA GLU A 16 9.86 -8.70 21.91
C GLU A 16 9.96 -8.27 20.43
N ALA A 17 9.73 -9.18 19.48
CA ALA A 17 9.65 -8.88 18.05
C ALA A 17 8.66 -7.76 17.73
N ILE A 18 7.47 -7.78 18.34
CA ILE A 18 6.42 -6.77 18.11
C ILE A 18 6.89 -5.43 18.64
N ARG A 19 7.41 -5.41 19.88
CA ARG A 19 7.89 -4.17 20.53
C ARG A 19 9.02 -3.52 19.75
N GLN A 20 10.00 -4.31 19.30
CA GLN A 20 11.11 -3.80 18.48
C GLN A 20 10.63 -3.30 17.11
N THR A 21 9.65 -3.97 16.52
CA THR A 21 9.05 -3.54 15.25
C THR A 21 8.33 -2.20 15.39
N ASP A 22 7.56 -2.02 16.46
CA ASP A 22 6.86 -0.78 16.75
C ASP A 22 7.83 0.38 17.02
N LEU A 23 8.84 0.16 17.86
CA LEU A 23 9.88 1.16 18.12
C LEU A 23 10.58 1.62 16.83
N GLN A 24 10.89 0.68 15.94
CA GLN A 24 11.64 0.97 14.72
C GLN A 24 10.78 1.57 13.60
N TYR A 25 9.53 1.12 13.43
CA TYR A 25 8.70 1.46 12.27
C TYR A 25 7.29 1.95 12.58
N GLY A 26 6.80 1.85 13.81
CA GLY A 26 5.42 2.18 14.20
C GLY A 26 4.99 3.56 13.73
N ARG A 27 5.79 4.60 14.01
CA ARG A 27 5.51 5.97 13.53
C ARG A 27 5.37 6.08 12.01
N ARG A 28 6.13 5.29 11.25
CA ARG A 28 6.10 5.29 9.78
C ARG A 28 4.89 4.53 9.24
N LEU A 29 4.54 3.41 9.86
CA LEU A 29 3.35 2.61 9.52
C LEU A 29 2.07 3.36 9.88
N GLN A 30 2.04 4.02 11.03
CA GLN A 30 0.91 4.84 11.46
C GLN A 30 0.69 6.01 10.52
N ARG A 31 1.75 6.70 10.09
CA ARG A 31 1.64 7.77 9.07
C ARG A 31 1.10 7.24 7.75
N LEU A 32 1.59 6.09 7.30
CA LEU A 32 1.11 5.44 6.08
C LEU A 32 -0.39 5.13 6.18
N SER A 33 -0.81 4.48 7.26
CA SER A 33 -2.20 4.11 7.48
C SER A 33 -3.12 5.33 7.60
N ARG A 34 -2.70 6.35 8.37
CA ARG A 34 -3.42 7.62 8.50
C ARG A 34 -3.57 8.35 7.16
N SER A 35 -2.57 8.29 6.28
CA SER A 35 -2.67 8.89 4.94
C SER A 35 -3.77 8.24 4.07
N ILE A 36 -4.19 7.02 4.41
CA ILE A 36 -5.23 6.27 3.70
C ILE A 36 -6.60 6.45 4.37
N LEU A 37 -6.66 6.27 5.69
CA LEU A 37 -7.90 6.23 6.46
C LEU A 37 -8.41 7.61 6.88
N ASN A 38 -7.50 8.58 7.05
CA ASN A 38 -7.78 9.89 7.63
C ASN A 38 -8.46 9.85 9.01
N ASP A 39 -8.24 8.76 9.75
CA ASP A 39 -8.67 8.54 11.13
C ASP A 39 -7.48 7.98 11.94
N GLU A 40 -7.32 8.46 13.18
CA GLU A 40 -6.15 8.12 14.01
C GLU A 40 -6.30 6.76 14.69
N GLU A 41 -7.51 6.38 15.10
CA GLU A 41 -7.76 5.13 15.82
C GLU A 41 -7.78 3.95 14.85
N ASP A 42 -8.48 4.08 13.71
CA ASP A 42 -8.44 3.07 12.64
C ASP A 42 -7.00 2.87 12.12
N ALA A 43 -6.18 3.93 12.11
CA ALA A 43 -4.79 3.84 11.72
C ALA A 43 -3.93 3.06 12.74
N LYS A 44 -4.15 3.27 14.04
CA LYS A 44 -3.49 2.48 15.10
C LYS A 44 -3.90 1.01 15.03
N GLU A 45 -5.19 0.74 14.85
CA GLU A 45 -5.72 -0.62 14.68
C GLU A 45 -5.06 -1.32 13.49
N SER A 46 -5.01 -0.66 12.33
CA SER A 46 -4.35 -1.19 11.13
C SER A 46 -2.85 -1.47 11.33
N VAL A 47 -2.16 -0.70 12.17
CA VAL A 47 -0.76 -0.93 12.53
C VAL A 47 -0.63 -2.15 13.44
N ASN A 48 -1.50 -2.29 14.44
CA ASN A 48 -1.53 -3.47 15.31
C ASN A 48 -1.82 -4.75 14.52
N ASP A 49 -2.80 -4.71 13.62
CA ASP A 49 -3.13 -5.82 12.73
C ASP A 49 -1.97 -6.17 11.79
N THR A 50 -1.15 -5.18 11.43
CA THR A 50 0.08 -5.43 10.67
C THR A 50 1.06 -6.28 11.45
N TYR A 51 1.22 -6.01 12.75
CA TYR A 51 2.11 -6.81 13.62
C TYR A 51 1.58 -8.22 13.82
N TRP A 52 0.27 -8.37 14.04
CA TRP A 52 -0.37 -9.67 14.10
C TRP A 52 -0.19 -10.45 12.81
N LYS A 53 -0.41 -9.80 11.67
CA LYS A 53 -0.23 -10.47 10.37
C LYS A 53 1.22 -10.86 10.14
N ALA A 54 2.17 -9.98 10.49
CA ALA A 54 3.60 -10.27 10.39
C ALA A 54 4.02 -11.42 11.32
N TRP A 55 3.42 -11.51 12.51
CA TRP A 55 3.58 -12.63 13.42
C TRP A 55 3.11 -13.93 12.76
N ASP A 56 1.90 -13.94 12.18
CA ASP A 56 1.37 -15.17 11.58
C ASP A 56 2.16 -15.65 10.37
N THR A 57 2.73 -14.74 9.59
CA THR A 57 3.41 -15.06 8.33
C THR A 57 4.93 -15.28 8.47
N ILE A 58 5.52 -14.85 9.58
CA ILE A 58 6.94 -15.05 9.89
C ILE A 58 7.03 -15.96 11.13
N PRO A 59 7.53 -17.21 11.00
CA PRO A 59 7.90 -17.97 9.78
C PRO A 59 6.69 -18.48 8.96
N PRO A 60 6.86 -18.91 7.67
CA PRO A 60 8.13 -19.19 6.97
C PRO A 60 8.71 -18.02 6.17
N GLN A 61 8.04 -16.87 6.10
CA GLN A 61 8.52 -15.76 5.29
C GLN A 61 9.77 -15.12 5.92
N LYS A 62 10.78 -14.83 5.09
CA LYS A 62 11.99 -14.08 5.48
C LYS A 62 12.16 -12.88 4.55
N PRO A 63 11.59 -11.72 4.89
CA PRO A 63 11.60 -10.57 3.99
C PRO A 63 13.00 -9.94 3.90
N ASN A 64 13.52 -9.80 2.67
CA ASN A 64 14.79 -9.10 2.42
C ASN A 64 14.73 -7.60 2.73
N TYR A 65 13.54 -7.00 2.65
CA TYR A 65 13.30 -5.58 2.96
C TYR A 65 12.15 -5.49 3.98
N PHE A 66 12.49 -5.55 5.27
CA PHE A 66 11.50 -5.74 6.32
C PHE A 66 10.47 -4.61 6.39
N PHE A 67 10.90 -3.35 6.28
CA PHE A 67 9.96 -2.24 6.25
C PHE A 67 9.00 -2.31 5.04
N ALA A 68 9.50 -2.66 3.86
CA ALA A 68 8.65 -2.74 2.66
C ALA A 68 7.59 -3.86 2.80
N TYR A 69 7.97 -4.95 3.45
CA TYR A 69 7.09 -6.04 3.79
C TYR A 69 5.96 -5.60 4.74
N LEU A 70 6.31 -4.96 5.86
CA LEU A 70 5.33 -4.41 6.82
C LEU A 70 4.43 -3.35 6.17
N ALA A 71 5.01 -2.43 5.40
CA ALA A 71 4.26 -1.38 4.72
C ALA A 71 3.26 -1.93 3.70
N LYS A 72 3.59 -3.05 3.03
CA LYS A 72 2.66 -3.74 2.12
C LYS A 72 1.45 -4.29 2.88
N ILE A 73 1.69 -4.96 4.01
CA ILE A 73 0.62 -5.51 4.86
C ILE A 73 -0.25 -4.37 5.40
N CYS A 74 0.38 -3.37 6.02
CA CYS A 74 -0.31 -2.21 6.60
C CYS A 74 -1.17 -1.47 5.58
N ARG A 75 -0.65 -1.23 4.37
CA ARG A 75 -1.41 -0.61 3.29
C ARG A 75 -2.60 -1.47 2.87
N TYR A 76 -2.43 -2.78 2.74
CA TYR A 76 -3.51 -3.70 2.38
C TYR A 76 -4.64 -3.67 3.41
N LEU A 77 -4.29 -3.79 4.70
CA LEU A 77 -5.27 -3.73 5.81
C LEU A 77 -5.98 -2.38 5.88
N SER A 78 -5.24 -1.28 5.75
CA SER A 78 -5.80 0.07 5.77
C SER A 78 -6.78 0.31 4.61
N LEU A 79 -6.49 -0.20 3.42
CA LEU A 79 -7.41 -0.13 2.27
C LEU A 79 -8.67 -0.96 2.53
N GLY A 80 -8.53 -2.17 3.05
CA GLY A 80 -9.67 -3.01 3.44
C GLY A 80 -10.57 -2.34 4.47
N ARG A 81 -9.99 -1.69 5.51
CA ARG A 81 -10.74 -0.92 6.51
C ARG A 81 -11.42 0.30 5.89
N LEU A 82 -10.77 1.01 4.97
CA LEU A 82 -11.38 2.12 4.25
C LEU A 82 -12.60 1.69 3.44
N ASP A 83 -12.53 0.54 2.77
CA ASP A 83 -13.63 0.00 1.98
C ASP A 83 -14.80 -0.45 2.88
N TRP A 84 -14.50 -1.08 4.02
CA TRP A 84 -15.50 -1.44 5.03
C TRP A 84 -16.20 -0.20 5.62
N ASN A 85 -15.43 0.84 5.99
CA ASN A 85 -15.97 2.12 6.49
C ASN A 85 -16.89 2.79 5.45
N ARG A 86 -16.53 2.71 4.15
CA ARG A 86 -17.36 3.23 3.06
C ARG A 86 -18.63 2.42 2.86
N ALA A 87 -18.57 1.09 2.96
CA ALA A 87 -19.73 0.23 2.87
C ALA A 87 -20.71 0.51 4.02
N GLN A 88 -20.22 0.67 5.25
CA GLN A 88 -21.07 1.03 6.40
C GLN A 88 -21.73 2.40 6.26
N LYS A 89 -21.03 3.39 5.71
CA LYS A 89 -21.62 4.72 5.44
C LYS A 89 -22.71 4.68 4.36
N ARG A 90 -22.68 3.68 3.47
CA ARG A 90 -23.77 3.40 2.52
C ARG A 90 -24.94 2.64 3.15
N SER A 91 -24.75 2.01 4.31
CA SER A 91 -25.77 1.26 5.04
C SER A 91 -26.44 2.08 6.16
N ALA A 92 -26.73 3.37 5.92
CA ALA A 92 -27.85 4.01 6.63
C ALA A 92 -29.15 3.33 6.17
N PRO A 93 -30.22 3.22 7.00
CA PRO A 93 -31.27 2.25 6.77
C PRO A 93 -32.13 2.65 5.57
N ILE A 94 -31.78 2.17 4.38
CA ILE A 94 -32.74 2.01 3.29
C ILE A 94 -33.43 0.67 3.52
N VAL A 95 -34.66 0.80 3.98
CA VAL A 95 -35.70 -0.22 3.92
C VAL A 95 -35.80 -0.73 2.48
N GLY A 96 -35.78 -2.05 2.31
CA GLY A 96 -36.48 -2.73 1.22
C GLY A 96 -35.68 -3.06 -0.05
N LEU A 97 -35.60 -4.38 -0.29
CA LEU A 97 -35.36 -5.07 -1.56
C LEU A 97 -34.01 -4.85 -2.26
N THR A 98 -33.10 -5.81 -2.11
CA THR A 98 -32.29 -6.33 -3.23
C THR A 98 -31.65 -7.68 -2.89
N ALA A 99 -32.44 -8.66 -2.44
CA ALA A 99 -31.98 -10.06 -2.42
C ALA A 99 -31.89 -10.68 -3.84
N GLU A 100 -32.48 -10.03 -4.84
CA GLU A 100 -32.52 -10.52 -6.23
C GLU A 100 -31.41 -9.95 -7.14
N LEU A 101 -30.68 -8.91 -6.70
CA LEU A 101 -29.60 -8.29 -7.49
C LEU A 101 -28.22 -8.92 -7.27
N GLU A 102 -28.09 -9.85 -6.32
CA GLU A 102 -26.86 -10.65 -6.10
C GLU A 102 -26.69 -11.81 -7.10
N LEU A 103 -27.71 -12.10 -7.92
CA LEU A 103 -27.66 -13.19 -8.93
C LEU A 103 -27.14 -12.77 -10.31
N CYS A 104 -26.70 -11.52 -10.49
CA CYS A 104 -26.27 -11.00 -11.81
C CYS A 104 -24.81 -10.55 -11.90
N ILE A 105 -23.95 -10.87 -10.92
CA ILE A 105 -22.51 -10.60 -11.03
C ILE A 105 -21.83 -11.88 -11.52
N PRO A 106 -21.48 -12.00 -12.82
CA PRO A 106 -20.74 -13.16 -13.28
C PRO A 106 -19.37 -13.20 -12.61
N ASP A 107 -19.04 -14.36 -12.05
CA ASP A 107 -17.77 -14.70 -11.43
C ASP A 107 -16.65 -14.68 -12.49
N ARG A 108 -16.13 -13.49 -12.79
CA ARG A 108 -14.97 -13.26 -13.67
C ARG A 108 -13.64 -13.33 -12.90
N GLN A 109 -13.50 -14.26 -11.95
CA GLN A 109 -12.29 -14.32 -11.13
C GLN A 109 -11.02 -14.71 -11.91
N GLU A 110 -11.12 -15.52 -12.96
CA GLU A 110 -9.94 -15.96 -13.73
C GLU A 110 -9.42 -14.86 -14.68
N GLU A 111 -10.32 -14.24 -15.46
CA GLU A 111 -9.97 -13.15 -16.41
C GLU A 111 -9.42 -11.92 -15.68
N ASN A 112 -10.00 -11.56 -14.52
CA ASN A 112 -9.53 -10.43 -13.71
C ASN A 112 -8.13 -10.70 -13.13
N ARG A 113 -7.83 -11.93 -12.66
CA ARG A 113 -6.50 -12.27 -12.13
C ARG A 113 -5.41 -12.23 -13.21
N ILE A 114 -5.70 -12.66 -14.43
CA ILE A 114 -4.76 -12.60 -15.56
C ILE A 114 -4.51 -11.13 -15.96
N GLN A 115 -5.55 -10.31 -16.03
CA GLN A 115 -5.42 -8.87 -16.30
C GLN A 115 -4.65 -8.15 -15.19
N GLU A 116 -4.90 -8.45 -13.92
CA GLU A 116 -4.16 -7.91 -12.77
C GLU A 116 -2.67 -8.26 -12.82
N ARG A 117 -2.34 -9.52 -13.18
CA ARG A 117 -0.96 -9.97 -13.31
C ARG A 117 -0.25 -9.26 -14.47
N SER A 118 -0.90 -9.15 -15.62
CA SER A 118 -0.38 -8.42 -16.79
C SER A 118 -0.15 -6.93 -16.48
N LEU A 119 -1.10 -6.29 -15.79
CA LEU A 119 -0.97 -4.89 -15.38
C LEU A 119 0.19 -4.68 -14.39
N LYS A 120 0.34 -5.58 -13.42
CA LYS A 120 1.44 -5.54 -12.44
C LYS A 120 2.80 -5.69 -13.11
N GLU A 121 2.94 -6.62 -14.06
CA GLU A 121 4.17 -6.81 -14.83
C GLU A 121 4.48 -5.58 -15.68
N SER A 122 3.47 -5.02 -16.36
CA SER A 122 3.63 -3.80 -17.15
C SER A 122 4.06 -2.59 -16.29
N LEU A 123 3.46 -2.44 -15.10
CA LEU A 123 3.81 -1.36 -14.17
C LEU A 123 5.24 -1.54 -13.60
N ASN A 124 5.66 -2.78 -13.30
CA ASN A 124 7.04 -3.05 -12.89
C ASN A 124 8.03 -2.68 -13.99
N ARG A 125 7.79 -3.11 -15.24
CA ARG A 125 8.62 -2.72 -16.41
C ARG A 125 8.70 -1.21 -16.58
N PHE A 126 7.59 -0.50 -16.39
CA PHE A 126 7.57 0.96 -16.42
C PHE A 126 8.45 1.56 -15.32
N LEU A 127 8.28 1.12 -14.08
CA LEU A 127 9.04 1.63 -12.94
C LEU A 127 10.55 1.38 -13.13
N GLU A 128 10.94 0.22 -13.66
CA GLU A 128 12.34 -0.14 -13.96
C GLU A 128 13.01 0.81 -14.96
N ARG A 129 12.26 1.38 -15.91
CA ARG A 129 12.76 2.36 -16.88
C ARG A 129 12.95 3.76 -16.30
N LEU A 130 12.32 4.08 -15.17
CA LEU A 130 12.49 5.38 -14.53
C LEU A 130 13.87 5.48 -13.86
N SER A 131 14.47 6.67 -13.91
CA SER A 131 15.63 6.97 -13.07
C SER A 131 15.30 6.80 -11.59
N LYS A 132 16.30 6.47 -10.76
CA LYS A 132 16.13 6.23 -9.32
C LYS A 132 15.38 7.37 -8.64
N GLU A 133 15.75 8.61 -8.90
CA GLU A 133 15.07 9.80 -8.33
C GLU A 133 13.58 9.83 -8.70
N LYS A 134 13.24 9.70 -10.00
CA LYS A 134 11.85 9.72 -10.48
C LYS A 134 11.03 8.59 -9.89
N ARG A 135 11.58 7.37 -9.86
CA ARG A 135 10.94 6.18 -9.28
C ARG A 135 10.66 6.38 -7.79
N CYS A 136 11.64 6.89 -7.05
CA CYS A 136 11.51 7.18 -5.64
C CYS A 136 10.46 8.25 -5.35
N ILE A 137 10.43 9.36 -6.11
CA ILE A 137 9.39 10.40 -5.98
C ILE A 137 8.00 9.81 -6.27
N PHE A 138 7.87 9.02 -7.35
CA PHE A 138 6.61 8.41 -7.74
C PHE A 138 6.07 7.43 -6.68
N LEU A 139 6.91 6.52 -6.19
CA LEU A 139 6.52 5.57 -5.14
C LEU A 139 6.19 6.29 -3.83
N ARG A 140 6.93 7.33 -3.45
CA ARG A 140 6.59 8.12 -2.25
C ARG A 140 5.19 8.71 -2.36
N ARG A 141 4.85 9.30 -3.51
CA ARG A 141 3.53 9.91 -3.70
C ARG A 141 2.40 8.89 -3.75
N TYR A 142 2.54 7.82 -4.53
CA TYR A 142 1.41 6.93 -4.86
C TYR A 142 1.35 5.66 -4.02
N TRP A 143 2.49 5.16 -3.54
CA TRP A 143 2.55 3.97 -2.71
C TRP A 143 2.55 4.31 -1.22
N PHE A 144 3.36 5.29 -0.81
CA PHE A 144 3.48 5.69 0.60
C PHE A 144 2.52 6.80 1.02
N GLY A 145 1.90 7.50 0.08
CA GLY A 145 0.95 8.57 0.38
C GLY A 145 1.57 9.89 0.82
N ASP A 146 2.90 10.04 0.72
CA ASP A 146 3.61 11.25 1.14
C ASP A 146 3.06 12.49 0.39
N SER A 147 2.95 13.61 1.12
CA SER A 147 2.63 14.92 0.54
C SER A 147 3.78 15.47 -0.31
N ILE A 148 3.48 16.42 -1.20
CA ILE A 148 4.50 17.08 -2.03
C ILE A 148 5.58 17.74 -1.16
N GLN A 149 5.17 18.37 -0.05
CA GLN A 149 6.07 19.03 0.90
C GLN A 149 7.00 18.02 1.58
N GLU A 150 6.49 16.86 2.02
CA GLU A 150 7.32 15.81 2.62
C GLU A 150 8.34 15.22 1.65
N ILE A 151 7.93 15.01 0.39
CA ILE A 151 8.82 14.53 -0.67
C ILE A 151 9.91 15.56 -0.94
N ALA A 152 9.55 16.84 -1.08
CA ALA A 152 10.48 17.95 -1.29
C ALA A 152 11.53 18.00 -0.17
N ARG A 153 11.08 17.99 1.09
CA ARG A 153 11.95 17.98 2.27
C ARG A 153 12.86 16.75 2.31
N ARG A 154 12.33 15.57 2.01
CA ARG A 154 13.08 14.30 2.05
C ARG A 154 14.26 14.27 1.07
N TYR A 155 14.08 14.85 -0.13
CA TYR A 155 15.11 14.82 -1.17
C TYR A 155 15.88 16.14 -1.32
N GLY A 156 15.60 17.15 -0.49
CA GLY A 156 16.25 18.45 -0.58
C GLY A 156 15.97 19.18 -1.89
N ILE A 157 14.77 19.00 -2.47
CA ILE A 157 14.35 19.61 -3.74
C ILE A 157 13.12 20.49 -3.56
N GLY A 158 12.92 21.46 -4.44
CA GLY A 158 11.74 22.32 -4.40
C GLY A 158 10.43 21.57 -4.74
N GLU A 159 9.32 21.99 -4.14
CA GLU A 159 7.98 21.43 -4.41
C GLU A 159 7.60 21.49 -5.89
N SER A 160 8.00 22.55 -6.60
CA SER A 160 7.79 22.68 -8.05
C SER A 160 8.47 21.55 -8.81
N LYS A 161 9.71 21.17 -8.43
CA LYS A 161 10.42 20.02 -9.05
C LYS A 161 9.66 18.71 -8.80
N VAL A 162 9.14 18.50 -7.59
CA VAL A 162 8.31 17.33 -7.26
C VAL A 162 7.05 17.29 -8.13
N LYS A 163 6.29 18.40 -8.20
CA LYS A 163 5.07 18.52 -9.01
C LYS A 163 5.34 18.22 -10.49
N THR A 164 6.35 18.86 -11.07
CA THR A 164 6.72 18.66 -12.48
C THR A 164 7.20 17.23 -12.75
N THR A 165 7.94 16.63 -11.82
CA THR A 165 8.40 15.24 -11.94
C THR A 165 7.21 14.28 -11.95
N LEU A 166 6.29 14.41 -10.99
CA LEU A 166 5.09 13.59 -10.90
C LEU A 166 4.21 13.75 -12.15
N PHE A 167 4.00 14.98 -12.62
CA PHE A 167 3.23 15.24 -13.83
C PHE A 167 3.82 14.50 -15.05
N ARG A 168 5.14 14.64 -15.28
CA ARG A 168 5.82 13.98 -16.39
C ARG A 168 5.77 12.46 -16.29
N VAL A 169 6.01 11.90 -15.11
CA VAL A 169 5.99 10.44 -14.89
C VAL A 169 4.57 9.88 -15.10
N ARG A 170 3.51 10.56 -14.66
CA ARG A 170 2.12 10.15 -14.95
C ARG A 170 1.82 10.15 -16.45
N GLY A 171 2.27 11.17 -17.17
CA GLY A 171 2.11 11.24 -18.62
C GLY A 171 2.80 10.07 -19.33
N GLN A 172 4.02 9.73 -18.89
CA GLN A 172 4.76 8.57 -19.40
C GLN A 172 4.08 7.25 -19.06
N LEU A 173 3.55 7.11 -17.83
CA LEU A 173 2.81 5.91 -17.42
C LEU A 173 1.56 5.72 -18.27
N ARG A 174 0.78 6.80 -18.51
CA ARG A 174 -0.41 6.75 -19.37
C ARG A 174 -0.07 6.26 -20.78
N GLN A 175 0.96 6.83 -21.39
CA GLN A 175 1.42 6.42 -22.72
C GLN A 175 1.92 4.97 -22.73
N HIS A 176 2.64 4.55 -21.70
CA HIS A 176 3.13 3.18 -21.55
C HIS A 176 1.97 2.18 -21.48
N LEU A 177 0.97 2.44 -20.63
CA LEU A 177 -0.19 1.58 -20.47
C LEU A 177 -1.08 1.54 -21.72
N GLN A 178 -1.29 2.67 -22.40
CA GLN A 178 -2.02 2.71 -23.68
C GLN A 178 -1.35 1.86 -24.76
N LYS A 179 -0.01 1.87 -24.84
CA LYS A 179 0.75 1.01 -25.77
C LYS A 179 0.64 -0.47 -25.45
N GLU A 180 0.41 -0.80 -24.18
CA GLU A 180 0.28 -2.18 -23.71
C GLU A 180 -1.18 -2.67 -23.76
N GLY A 181 -2.09 -1.88 -24.34
CA GLY A 181 -3.49 -2.25 -24.57
C GLY A 181 -4.43 -1.98 -23.39
N PHE A 182 -3.97 -1.29 -22.35
CA PHE A 182 -4.84 -0.88 -21.23
C PHE A 182 -5.61 0.40 -21.60
N SER A 183 -6.89 0.46 -21.24
CA SER A 183 -7.70 1.69 -21.34
C SER A 183 -7.38 2.62 -20.16
N VAL A 184 -6.88 3.84 -20.42
CA VAL A 184 -6.37 4.80 -19.41
C VAL A 184 -6.67 6.27 -19.68
#